data_AF-A0A527ZTL5-F1
#
_entry.id   AF-A0A527ZTL5-F1
#
_cell.length_a   1.000
_cell.length_b   1.000
_cell.length_c   1.000
_cell.angle_alpha   90.00
_cell.angle_beta   90.00
_cell.angle_gamma   90.00
#
_symmetry.space_group_name_H-M   'P 1'
#
loop_
_entity.id
_entity.type
_entity.pdbx_description
1 polymer ?
#
loop_
_entity_poly.entity_id
_entity_poly.type
_entity_poly.pdbx_seq_one_letter_code
_entity_poly.pdbx_strand_id
1 'polypeptide(L)'
;MRAARCGWASLQPGFTDALMALVFAVLVITLKVEQIVTGLAVNLLGAGLSTYWLRSAFAGHGQTPTIPLFADVPIPGLSDIPVLGPILFDQRVLTYIAFLLVPAVWLFLFRTRYGLIVRCAGDNPKALDVKGVRMAPVQYAAVVFGGLMAGLAGAFLSVGQAARFVPDMTNGRGWLAIITVIAGLWRP
;
A
#
# COMPACT_ATOMS: atom_id res chain seq x y z
N MET A 1 -0.24 10.46 30.39
CA MET A 1 0.35 9.15 30.06
C MET A 1 -0.46 8.32 29.02
N ARG A 2 -1.13 8.92 28.02
CA ARG A 2 -1.85 8.19 26.95
C ARG A 2 -1.28 8.36 25.53
N ALA A 3 -0.24 9.17 25.35
CA ALA A 3 0.38 9.41 24.04
C ALA A 3 1.27 8.25 23.53
N ALA A 4 1.83 7.43 24.43
CA ALA A 4 2.77 6.37 24.07
C ALA A 4 2.13 5.12 23.43
N ARG A 5 0.81 4.97 23.48
CA ARG A 5 0.11 3.82 22.86
C ARG A 5 -0.23 4.04 21.38
N CYS A 6 -0.16 5.26 20.87
CA CYS A 6 -0.52 5.57 19.49
C CYS A 6 0.55 5.17 18.45
N GLY A 7 1.83 5.07 18.84
CA GLY A 7 2.91 4.69 17.92
C GLY A 7 2.88 3.23 17.47
N TRP A 8 2.24 2.34 18.24
CA TRP A 8 2.11 0.92 17.91
C TRP A 8 0.91 0.64 16.99
N ALA A 9 -0.12 1.48 17.03
CA ALA A 9 -1.31 1.37 16.19
C ALA A 9 -1.04 1.72 14.71
N SER A 10 -0.01 2.52 14.42
CA SER A 10 0.38 2.86 13.05
C SER A 10 1.23 1.79 12.35
N LEU A 11 1.83 0.86 13.09
CA LEU A 11 2.68 -0.22 12.55
C LEU A 11 1.93 -1.52 12.29
N GLN A 12 0.83 -1.77 13.00
CA GLN A 12 -0.01 -2.96 12.83
C GLN A 12 -0.67 -3.14 11.44
N PRO A 13 -1.08 -2.07 10.72
CA PRO A 13 -1.73 -2.24 9.41
C PRO A 13 -0.80 -2.90 8.40
N GLY A 14 0.44 -2.40 8.26
CA GLY A 14 1.40 -2.95 7.32
C GLY A 14 1.71 -4.43 7.56
N PHE A 15 1.78 -4.86 8.82
CA PHE A 15 2.03 -6.28 9.14
C PHE A 15 0.85 -7.18 8.74
N THR A 16 -0.39 -6.70 8.91
CA THR A 16 -1.59 -7.45 8.58
C THR A 16 -1.74 -7.62 7.06
N ASP A 17 -1.49 -6.55 6.30
CA ASP A 17 -1.49 -6.60 4.83
C ASP A 17 -0.31 -7.39 4.27
N ALA A 18 0.86 -7.37 4.92
CA ALA A 18 1.99 -8.23 4.55
C ALA A 18 1.63 -9.71 4.70
N LEU A 19 0.92 -10.08 5.76
CA LEU A 19 0.47 -11.44 6.00
C LEU A 19 -0.58 -11.87 4.97
N MET A 20 -1.53 -10.98 4.64
CA MET A 20 -2.51 -11.22 3.58
C MET A 20 -1.85 -11.35 2.20
N ALA A 21 -0.86 -10.51 1.90
CA ALA A 21 -0.08 -10.59 0.67
C ALA A 21 0.78 -11.85 0.60
N LEU A 22 1.27 -12.35 1.73
CA LEU A 22 1.97 -13.64 1.80
C LEU A 22 1.02 -14.80 1.49
N VAL A 23 -0.20 -14.79 2.03
CA VAL A 23 -1.23 -15.78 1.68
C VAL A 23 -1.52 -15.75 0.18
N PHE A 24 -1.73 -14.55 -0.38
CA PHE A 24 -1.91 -14.38 -1.82
C PHE A 24 -0.71 -14.89 -2.63
N ALA A 25 0.52 -14.59 -2.19
CA ALA A 25 1.75 -15.06 -2.81
C ALA A 25 1.84 -16.59 -2.81
N VAL A 26 1.45 -17.26 -1.72
CA VAL A 26 1.43 -18.73 -1.64
C VAL A 26 0.44 -19.33 -2.64
N LEU A 27 -0.76 -18.76 -2.73
CA LEU A 27 -1.79 -19.23 -3.66
C LEU A 27 -1.35 -19.08 -5.13
N VAL A 28 -0.75 -17.94 -5.48
CA VAL A 28 -0.40 -17.66 -6.88
C VAL A 28 0.95 -18.27 -7.27
N ILE A 29 1.96 -18.22 -6.40
CA ILE A 29 3.34 -18.65 -6.74
C ILE A 29 3.52 -20.16 -6.49
N THR A 30 3.07 -20.68 -5.35
CA THR A 30 3.27 -22.10 -5.01
C THR A 30 2.18 -22.99 -5.58
N LEU A 31 0.91 -22.59 -5.42
CA LEU A 31 -0.23 -23.39 -5.89
C LEU A 31 -0.59 -23.11 -7.36
N LYS A 32 0.07 -22.12 -8.00
CA LYS A 32 -0.13 -21.74 -9.41
C LYS A 32 -1.59 -21.47 -9.76
N VAL A 33 -2.34 -20.89 -8.82
CA VAL A 33 -3.73 -20.49 -9.04
C VAL A 33 -3.78 -19.24 -9.91
N GLU A 34 -4.85 -19.10 -10.69
CA GLU A 34 -5.11 -17.94 -11.52
C GLU A 34 -5.05 -16.63 -10.70
N GLN A 35 -4.15 -15.74 -11.09
CA GLN A 35 -3.83 -14.51 -10.35
C GLN A 35 -5.01 -13.53 -10.31
N ILE A 36 -5.76 -13.42 -11.41
CA ILE A 36 -6.89 -12.48 -11.52
C ILE A 36 -8.03 -12.91 -10.58
N VAL A 37 -8.39 -14.20 -10.61
CA VAL A 37 -9.48 -14.75 -9.79
C VAL A 37 -9.14 -14.67 -8.30
N THR A 38 -7.90 -15.02 -7.95
CA THR A 38 -7.43 -14.94 -6.56
C THR A 38 -7.35 -13.50 -6.09
N GLY A 39 -6.95 -12.57 -6.96
CA GLY A 39 -6.88 -11.13 -6.64
C GLY A 39 -8.27 -10.55 -6.36
N LEU A 40 -9.26 -10.90 -7.18
CA LEU A 40 -10.65 -10.54 -6.94
C LEU A 40 -11.17 -11.15 -5.64
N ALA A 41 -10.90 -12.43 -5.38
CA ALA A 41 -11.32 -13.10 -4.14
C ALA A 41 -10.73 -12.42 -2.89
N VAL A 42 -9.44 -12.07 -2.90
CA VAL A 42 -8.79 -11.34 -1.80
C VAL A 42 -9.38 -9.94 -1.63
N ASN A 43 -9.71 -9.24 -2.73
CA ASN A 43 -10.36 -7.94 -2.67
C ASN A 43 -11.74 -8.01 -2.00
N LEU A 44 -12.59 -8.96 -2.41
CA LEU A 44 -13.91 -9.17 -1.79
C LEU A 44 -13.77 -9.57 -0.32
N LEU A 45 -12.82 -10.46 -0.01
CA LEU A 45 -12.56 -10.90 1.35
C LEU A 45 -12.07 -9.73 2.22
N GLY A 46 -11.22 -8.84 1.71
CA GLY A 46 -10.78 -7.64 2.41
C GLY A 46 -11.92 -6.65 2.66
N ALA A 47 -12.79 -6.42 1.68
CA ALA A 47 -13.98 -5.58 1.84
C ALA A 47 -14.97 -6.17 2.88
N GLY A 48 -15.20 -7.49 2.84
CA GLY A 48 -16.05 -8.19 3.80
C GLY A 48 -15.47 -8.23 5.22
N LEU A 49 -14.18 -8.55 5.36
CA LEU A 49 -13.52 -8.57 6.67
C LEU A 49 -13.47 -7.18 7.29
N SER A 50 -13.13 -6.14 6.53
CA SER A 50 -13.04 -4.78 7.09
C SER A 50 -14.39 -4.28 7.62
N THR A 51 -15.48 -4.57 6.92
CA THR A 51 -16.84 -4.23 7.37
C THR A 51 -17.32 -5.10 8.53
N TYR A 52 -16.99 -6.40 8.53
CA TYR A 52 -17.29 -7.30 9.65
C TYR A 52 -16.57 -6.88 10.93
N TRP A 53 -15.26 -6.61 10.86
CA TRP A 53 -14.45 -6.18 11.99
C TRP A 53 -14.90 -4.83 12.53
N LEU A 54 -15.30 -3.89 11.67
CA LEU A 54 -15.88 -2.61 12.10
C LEU A 54 -17.16 -2.85 12.92
N ARG A 55 -18.08 -3.69 12.41
CA ARG A 55 -19.37 -3.96 13.05
C ARG A 55 -19.22 -4.75 14.36
N SER A 56 -18.28 -5.69 14.43
CA SER A 56 -18.04 -6.50 15.62
C SER A 56 -17.32 -5.72 16.73
N ALA A 57 -16.38 -4.85 16.38
CA ALA A 57 -15.65 -4.04 17.35
C ALA A 57 -16.46 -2.83 17.87
N PHE A 58 -17.38 -2.28 17.06
CA PHE A 58 -18.15 -1.06 17.40
C PHE A 58 -19.67 -1.28 17.48
N ALA A 59 -20.11 -2.51 17.81
CA ALA A 59 -21.50 -2.86 18.20
C ALA A 59 -22.60 -2.15 17.37
N GLY A 60 -22.47 -2.18 16.04
CA GLY A 60 -23.50 -1.66 15.13
C GLY A 60 -23.38 -0.19 14.71
N HIS A 61 -22.31 0.53 15.11
CA HIS A 61 -22.03 1.85 14.55
C HIS A 61 -21.27 1.71 13.23
N GLY A 62 -21.78 2.29 12.15
CA GLY A 62 -21.20 2.19 10.80
C GLY A 62 -19.89 2.97 10.58
N GLN A 63 -19.36 3.62 11.62
CA GLN A 63 -18.15 4.45 11.58
C GLN A 63 -17.42 4.37 12.93
N THR A 64 -16.09 4.47 12.91
CA THR A 64 -15.28 4.61 14.14
C THR A 64 -15.40 6.02 14.73
N PRO A 65 -15.33 6.20 16.06
CA PRO A 65 -15.27 7.52 16.68
C PRO A 65 -14.03 8.30 16.20
N THR A 66 -14.22 9.60 15.92
CA THR A 66 -13.16 10.49 15.42
C THR A 66 -11.97 10.51 16.37
N ILE A 67 -10.81 10.07 15.88
CA ILE A 67 -9.54 10.14 16.60
C ILE A 67 -9.00 11.57 16.44
N PRO A 68 -8.39 12.21 17.47
CA PRO A 68 -7.72 13.49 17.27
C PRO A 68 -6.68 13.35 16.15
N LEU A 69 -6.83 14.17 15.09
CA LEU A 69 -5.94 14.16 13.93
C LEU A 69 -4.49 14.39 14.38
N PHE A 70 -3.56 13.67 13.75
CA PHE A 70 -2.14 14.00 13.85
C PHE A 70 -1.97 15.47 13.45
N ALA A 71 -1.36 16.25 14.34
CA ALA A 71 -1.17 17.69 14.18
C ALA A 71 -0.39 17.98 12.89
N ASP A 72 -0.94 18.88 12.07
CA ASP A 72 -0.23 19.46 10.93
C ASP A 72 1.01 20.18 11.49
N VAL A 73 2.19 19.86 10.94
CA VAL A 73 3.43 20.59 11.24
C VAL A 73 3.62 21.56 10.09
N PRO A 74 3.05 22.78 10.15
CA PRO A 74 3.29 23.80 9.14
C PRO A 74 4.77 24.18 9.22
N ILE A 75 5.54 23.90 8.17
CA ILE A 75 6.91 24.38 8.04
C ILE A 75 6.80 25.87 7.70
N PRO A 76 7.23 26.78 8.58
CA PRO A 76 7.04 28.22 8.38
C PRO A 76 8.03 28.71 7.31
N GLY A 77 7.49 29.30 6.23
CA GLY A 77 8.28 30.08 5.26
C GLY A 77 8.06 29.76 3.78
N LEU A 78 7.43 28.64 3.41
CA LEU A 78 7.12 28.30 1.99
C LEU A 78 5.61 28.35 1.66
N SER A 79 4.79 28.77 2.62
CA SER A 79 3.33 28.79 2.57
C SER A 79 2.74 29.91 1.70
N ASP A 80 3.55 30.89 1.28
CA ASP A 80 3.08 32.11 0.61
C ASP A 80 3.15 32.07 -0.93
N ILE A 81 3.48 30.92 -1.54
CA ILE A 81 3.46 30.79 -3.01
C ILE A 81 2.06 30.33 -3.45
N PRO A 82 1.28 31.19 -4.14
CA PRO A 82 -0.08 30.85 -4.54
C PRO A 82 -0.08 29.67 -5.51
N VAL A 83 -1.08 28.80 -5.38
CA VAL A 83 -1.30 27.57 -6.18
C VAL A 83 -0.44 26.36 -5.80
N LEU A 84 0.89 26.48 -5.62
CA LEU A 84 1.75 25.34 -5.23
C LEU A 84 1.88 25.13 -3.71
N GLY A 85 1.72 26.19 -2.91
CA GLY A 85 1.82 26.17 -1.45
C GLY A 85 0.86 25.18 -0.77
N PRO A 86 -0.47 25.27 -0.98
CA PRO A 86 -1.44 24.42 -0.26
C PRO A 86 -1.42 22.96 -0.71
N ILE A 87 -1.03 22.71 -1.97
CA ILE A 87 -1.05 21.37 -2.58
C ILE A 87 0.15 20.52 -2.14
N LEU A 88 1.27 21.16 -1.75
CA LEU A 88 2.47 20.45 -1.29
C LEU A 88 2.76 20.65 0.19
N PHE A 89 2.41 21.80 0.78
CA PHE A 89 2.86 22.21 2.11
C PHE A 89 1.84 22.09 3.25
N ASP A 90 0.58 21.76 2.94
CA ASP A 90 -0.48 21.48 3.93
C ASP A 90 -0.78 19.97 4.05
N GLN A 91 0.24 19.15 3.78
CA GLN A 91 0.11 17.70 3.71
C GLN A 91 0.82 17.01 4.87
N ARG A 92 0.16 15.96 5.38
CA ARG A 92 0.61 15.20 6.54
C ARG A 92 1.98 14.57 6.26
N VAL A 93 2.77 14.33 7.30
CA VAL A 93 4.12 13.71 7.22
C VAL A 93 4.13 12.44 6.36
N LEU A 94 3.05 11.64 6.38
CA LEU A 94 2.91 10.45 5.55
C LEU A 94 2.85 10.73 4.04
N THR A 95 2.26 11.85 3.61
CA THR A 95 2.18 12.22 2.19
C THR A 95 3.56 12.58 1.64
N TYR A 96 4.38 13.28 2.42
CA TYR A 96 5.78 13.53 2.07
C TYR A 96 6.59 12.23 1.95
N ILE A 97 6.39 11.28 2.88
CA ILE A 97 7.04 9.97 2.81
C ILE A 97 6.60 9.21 1.56
N ALA A 98 5.31 9.23 1.20
CA ALA A 98 4.80 8.61 -0.01
C ALA A 98 5.41 9.24 -1.28
N PHE A 99 5.50 10.58 -1.32
CA PHE A 99 6.08 11.30 -2.45
C PHE A 99 7.58 11.06 -2.60
N LEU A 100 8.29 10.86 -1.48
CA LEU A 100 9.71 10.47 -1.46
C LEU A 100 9.92 8.99 -1.84
N LEU A 101 8.97 8.12 -1.49
CA LEU A 101 9.01 6.70 -1.81
C LEU A 101 8.95 6.44 -3.33
N VAL A 102 8.20 7.24 -4.08
CA VAL A 102 8.09 7.10 -5.55
C VAL A 102 9.47 7.16 -6.25
N PRO A 103 10.27 8.25 -6.14
CA PRO A 103 11.59 8.31 -6.75
C PRO A 103 12.58 7.33 -6.09
N ALA A 104 12.40 6.98 -4.81
CA ALA A 104 13.26 5.99 -4.15
C ALA A 104 13.06 4.58 -4.75
N VAL A 105 11.82 4.15 -4.98
CA VAL A 105 11.49 2.88 -5.64
C VAL A 105 11.96 2.91 -7.09
N TRP A 106 11.77 4.02 -7.80
CA TRP A 106 12.26 4.18 -9.17
C TRP A 106 13.79 4.05 -9.25
N LEU A 107 14.53 4.77 -8.40
CA LEU A 107 15.98 4.64 -8.32
C LEU A 107 16.41 3.22 -7.96
N PHE A 108 15.75 2.58 -7.01
CA PHE A 108 16.03 1.19 -6.66
C PHE A 108 15.84 0.26 -7.87
N LEU A 109 14.75 0.43 -8.62
CA LEU A 109 14.41 -0.45 -9.73
C LEU A 109 15.30 -0.26 -10.97
N PHE A 110 15.80 0.96 -11.21
CA PHE A 110 16.63 1.29 -12.38
C PHE A 110 18.13 1.32 -12.11
N ARG A 111 18.57 1.57 -10.86
CA ARG A 111 20.01 1.67 -10.52
C ARG A 111 20.58 0.45 -9.79
N THR A 112 19.76 -0.47 -9.28
CA THR A 112 20.27 -1.63 -8.50
C THR A 112 20.19 -2.96 -9.25
N ARG A 113 21.09 -3.89 -8.91
CA ARG A 113 21.11 -5.26 -9.47
C ARG A 113 19.83 -6.04 -9.11
N TYR A 114 19.32 -5.85 -7.90
CA TYR A 114 18.07 -6.46 -7.45
C TYR A 114 16.86 -5.93 -8.22
N GLY A 115 16.83 -4.62 -8.53
CA GLY A 115 15.81 -4.02 -9.38
C GLY A 115 15.76 -4.63 -10.78
N LEU A 116 16.92 -4.90 -11.38
CA LEU A 116 17.00 -5.59 -12.67
C LEU A 116 16.42 -7.01 -12.59
N ILE A 117 16.75 -7.77 -11.53
CA ILE A 117 16.24 -9.13 -11.32
C ILE A 117 14.71 -9.13 -11.16
N VAL A 118 14.15 -8.18 -10.40
CA VAL A 118 12.69 -8.06 -10.23
C VAL A 118 12.01 -7.75 -11.57
N ARG A 119 12.58 -6.87 -12.39
CA ARG A 119 12.03 -6.54 -13.72
C ARG A 119 12.11 -7.72 -14.68
N CYS A 120 13.25 -8.43 -14.72
CA CYS A 120 13.39 -9.64 -15.51
C CYS A 120 12.43 -10.75 -15.07
N ALA A 121 12.10 -10.82 -13.77
CA ALA A 121 11.14 -11.80 -13.25
C ALA A 121 9.71 -11.56 -13.74
N GLY A 122 9.34 -10.30 -14.01
CA GLY A 122 8.07 -9.93 -14.61
C GLY A 122 8.02 -10.13 -16.14
N ASP A 123 9.14 -9.93 -16.82
CA ASP A 123 9.21 -9.93 -18.29
C ASP A 123 9.40 -11.34 -18.87
N ASN A 124 10.45 -12.06 -18.41
CA ASN A 124 10.68 -13.44 -18.81
C ASN A 124 11.28 -14.25 -17.65
N PRO A 125 10.44 -14.88 -16.80
CA PRO A 125 10.91 -15.69 -15.68
C PRO A 125 11.92 -16.76 -16.14
N LYS A 126 11.66 -17.45 -17.26
CA LYS A 126 12.52 -18.54 -17.76
C LYS A 126 13.97 -18.07 -18.04
N ALA A 127 14.18 -16.81 -18.40
CA ALA A 127 15.51 -16.26 -18.65
C ALA A 127 16.35 -16.15 -17.36
N LEU A 128 15.72 -16.00 -16.19
CA LEU A 128 16.40 -15.95 -14.89
C LEU A 128 16.77 -17.35 -14.38
N ASP A 129 15.99 -18.37 -14.71
CA ASP A 129 16.28 -19.77 -14.30
C ASP A 129 17.57 -20.27 -14.94
N VAL A 130 17.78 -19.91 -16.22
CA VAL A 130 19.00 -20.25 -16.96
C VAL A 130 20.24 -19.63 -16.32
N LYS A 131 20.09 -18.50 -15.64
CA LYS A 131 21.17 -17.85 -14.86
C LYS A 131 21.32 -18.38 -13.42
N GLY A 132 20.54 -19.39 -13.03
CA GLY A 132 20.61 -20.01 -11.70
C GLY A 132 19.96 -19.19 -10.57
N VAL A 133 19.18 -18.17 -10.90
CA VAL A 133 18.48 -17.35 -9.89
C VAL A 133 17.12 -17.97 -9.59
N ARG A 134 16.91 -18.36 -8.32
CA ARG A 134 15.61 -18.87 -7.86
C ARG A 134 14.56 -17.77 -7.96
N MET A 135 13.54 -17.96 -8.81
CA MET A 135 12.52 -16.94 -9.06
C MET A 135 11.50 -16.80 -7.93
N ALA A 136 11.09 -17.92 -7.33
CA ALA A 136 10.10 -17.93 -6.26
C ALA A 136 10.38 -16.86 -5.18
N PRO A 137 11.56 -16.82 -4.53
CA PRO A 137 11.82 -15.81 -3.48
C PRO A 137 11.76 -14.37 -3.98
N VAL A 138 12.10 -14.10 -5.24
CA VAL A 138 12.00 -12.74 -5.83
C VAL A 138 10.54 -12.33 -6.00
N GLN A 139 9.70 -13.24 -6.50
CA GLN A 139 8.26 -12.99 -6.66
C GLN A 139 7.57 -12.82 -5.29
N TYR A 140 7.92 -13.66 -4.30
CA TYR A 140 7.42 -13.52 -2.93
C TYR A 140 7.79 -12.16 -2.34
N ALA A 141 9.06 -11.74 -2.46
CA ALA A 141 9.51 -10.45 -1.95
C ALA A 141 8.77 -9.28 -2.61
N ALA A 142 8.54 -9.34 -3.93
CA ALA A 142 7.80 -8.33 -4.67
C ALA A 142 6.33 -8.23 -4.22
N VAL A 143 5.64 -9.36 -4.05
CA VAL A 143 4.25 -9.39 -3.60
C VAL A 143 4.12 -8.91 -2.15
N VAL A 144 4.99 -9.36 -1.25
CA VAL A 144 4.98 -8.94 0.15
C VAL A 144 5.29 -7.44 0.28
N PHE A 145 6.24 -6.92 -0.50
CA PHE A 145 6.52 -5.49 -0.53
C PHE A 145 5.32 -4.69 -1.06
N GLY A 146 4.65 -5.16 -2.11
CA GLY A 146 3.41 -4.56 -2.61
C GLY A 146 2.30 -4.56 -1.56
N GLY A 147 2.14 -5.65 -0.82
CA GLY A 147 1.21 -5.76 0.31
C GLY A 147 1.51 -4.79 1.44
N LEU A 148 2.77 -4.68 1.84
CA LEU A 148 3.21 -3.70 2.84
C LEU A 148 2.86 -2.27 2.41
N MET A 149 3.12 -1.92 1.15
CA MET A 149 2.79 -0.59 0.61
C MET A 149 1.27 -0.36 0.56
N ALA A 150 0.49 -1.37 0.17
CA ALA A 150 -0.97 -1.31 0.16
C ALA A 150 -1.55 -1.10 1.59
N GLY A 151 -1.02 -1.79 2.60
CA GLY A 151 -1.42 -1.60 3.99
C GLY A 151 -1.07 -0.22 4.54
N LEU A 152 0.11 0.32 4.18
CA LEU A 152 0.47 1.70 4.50
C LEU A 152 -0.47 2.71 3.85
N ALA A 153 -0.89 2.47 2.60
CA ALA A 153 -1.88 3.30 1.92
C ALA A 153 -3.26 3.23 2.60
N GLY A 154 -3.71 2.05 3.04
CA GLY A 154 -4.95 1.88 3.80
C GLY A 154 -4.93 2.57 5.17
N ALA A 155 -3.80 2.49 5.87
CA ALA A 155 -3.57 3.23 7.11
C ALA A 155 -3.61 4.74 6.88
N PHE A 156 -3.02 5.22 5.79
CA PHE A 156 -3.10 6.62 5.38
C PHE A 156 -4.54 7.07 5.10
N LEU A 157 -5.37 6.28 4.43
CA LEU A 157 -6.76 6.67 4.19
C LEU A 157 -7.57 6.77 5.49
N SER A 158 -7.39 5.82 6.40
CA SER A 158 -8.16 5.74 7.64
C SER A 158 -7.73 6.79 8.68
N VAL A 159 -6.42 6.94 8.89
CA VAL A 159 -5.83 7.82 9.90
C VAL A 159 -5.48 9.18 9.32
N GLY A 160 -4.94 9.18 8.11
CA GLY A 160 -4.36 10.32 7.39
C GLY A 160 -5.34 11.11 6.51
N GLN A 161 -6.55 10.63 6.23
CA GLN A 161 -7.53 11.42 5.46
C GLN A 161 -8.79 11.69 6.28
N ALA A 162 -9.41 10.65 6.83
CA ALA A 162 -10.74 10.77 7.44
C ALA A 162 -10.71 10.83 8.98
N ALA A 163 -9.62 10.40 9.63
CA ALA A 163 -9.55 10.14 11.08
C ALA A 163 -10.71 9.28 11.63
N ARG A 164 -11.38 8.58 10.71
CA ARG A 164 -12.50 7.66 10.90
C ARG A 164 -12.45 6.62 9.79
N PHE A 165 -12.78 5.38 10.11
CA PHE A 165 -12.98 4.35 9.11
C PHE A 165 -14.43 4.35 8.63
N VAL A 166 -14.63 4.46 7.32
CA VAL A 166 -15.91 4.31 6.64
C VAL A 166 -15.77 3.18 5.61
N PRO A 167 -16.72 2.24 5.54
CA PRO A 167 -16.76 1.26 4.45
C PRO A 167 -16.64 1.96 3.09
N ASP A 168 -15.91 1.34 2.16
CA ASP A 168 -15.70 1.85 0.80
C ASP A 168 -15.03 3.24 0.69
N MET A 169 -14.29 3.68 1.72
CA MET A 169 -13.53 4.95 1.68
C MET A 169 -12.51 5.05 0.53
N THR A 170 -12.07 3.92 -0.04
CA THR A 170 -11.13 3.88 -1.16
C THR A 170 -11.76 4.42 -2.44
N ASN A 171 -13.10 4.39 -2.53
CA ASN A 171 -13.91 4.98 -3.60
C ASN A 171 -13.37 4.67 -5.02
N GLY A 172 -12.97 3.42 -5.25
CA GLY A 172 -12.44 2.97 -6.54
C GLY A 172 -11.03 3.42 -6.91
N ARG A 173 -10.33 4.17 -6.04
CA ARG A 173 -8.95 4.66 -6.30
C ARG A 173 -7.95 3.54 -6.60
N GLY A 174 -8.15 2.34 -6.04
CA GLY A 174 -7.33 1.17 -6.36
C GLY A 174 -7.45 0.72 -7.82
N TRP A 175 -8.65 0.81 -8.42
CA TRP A 175 -8.85 0.47 -9.83
C TRP A 175 -8.21 1.50 -10.76
N LEU A 176 -8.25 2.78 -10.38
CA LEU A 176 -7.56 3.85 -11.11
C LEU A 176 -6.05 3.58 -11.16
N ALA A 177 -5.45 3.10 -10.06
CA ALA A 177 -4.03 2.74 -10.04
C ALA A 177 -3.71 1.65 -11.08
N ILE A 178 -4.53 0.60 -11.17
CA ILE A 178 -4.36 -0.47 -12.17
C ILE A 178 -4.44 0.11 -13.59
N ILE A 179 -5.42 0.98 -13.86
CA ILE A 179 -5.58 1.64 -15.16
C ILE A 179 -4.33 2.46 -15.52
N THR A 180 -3.77 3.20 -14.57
CA THR A 180 -2.56 4.00 -14.83
C THR A 180 -1.34 3.14 -15.16
N VAL A 181 -1.19 1.97 -14.54
CA VAL A 181 -0.10 1.02 -14.84
C VAL A 181 -0.27 0.42 -16.24
N ILE A 182 -1.50 0.07 -16.62
CA ILE A 182 -1.80 -0.43 -17.97
C ILE A 182 -1.53 0.65 -19.01
N ALA A 183 -1.98 1.88 -18.76
CA ALA A 183 -1.72 3.02 -19.64
C ALA A 183 -0.22 3.36 -19.74
N GLY A 184 0.53 3.14 -18.66
CA GLY A 184 1.99 3.26 -18.61
C GLY A 184 2.76 2.13 -19.31
N LEU A 185 2.07 1.20 -20.00
CA LEU A 185 2.68 0.07 -20.72
C LEU A 185 3.56 -0.81 -19.84
N TRP A 186 3.21 -0.95 -18.55
CA TRP A 186 3.99 -1.74 -17.59
C TRP A 186 5.45 -1.26 -17.44
N ARG A 187 5.72 0.00 -17.82
CA ARG A 187 7.03 0.63 -17.64
C ARG A 187 7.05 1.26 -16.24
N PRO A 188 7.89 0.75 -15.33
CA PRO A 188 8.03 1.30 -13.99
C PRO A 188 8.73 2.66 -14.00
#